data_AF-A0A067P974-F1
#
_entry.id   AF-A0A067P974-F1
#
_cell.length_a   1.000
_cell.length_b   1.000
_cell.length_c   1.000
_cell.angle_alpha   90.00
_cell.angle_beta   90.00
_cell.angle_gamma   90.00
#
_symmetry.space_group_name_H-M   'P 1'
#
loop_
_entity.id
_entity.type
_entity.pdbx_description
1 polymer ?
#
loop_
_entity_poly.entity_id
_entity_poly.type
_entity_poly.pdbx_seq_one_letter_code
_entity_poly.pdbx_strand_id
1 'polypeptide(L)' 'AKVVINTVGPYWTWGRPLFGEACVRHGVHYVDLTGEPPWVRDIIYEFDYAATRTGAIIV' A
#
# COMPACT_ATOMS: atom_id res chain seq x y z
N ALA A 1 -14.31 -1.83 3.26
CA ALA A 1 -13.57 -1.63 4.52
C ALA A 1 -13.00 -0.21 4.52
N LYS A 2 -12.75 0.41 5.68
CA LYS A 2 -12.15 1.76 5.75
C LYS A 2 -10.62 1.72 5.79
N VAL A 3 -10.07 0.69 6.44
CA VAL A 3 -8.63 0.47 6.59
C VAL A 3 -8.35 -1.03 6.42
N VAL A 4 -7.25 -1.36 5.75
CA VAL A 4 -6.68 -2.73 5.67
C VAL A 4 -5.37 -2.73 6.44
N ILE A 5 -5.23 -3.68 7.36
CA ILE A 5 -4.01 -3.89 8.16
C ILE A 5 -3.38 -5.17 7.66
N ASN A 6 -2.19 -5.09 7.07
CA ASN A 6 -1.44 -6.25 6.64
C ASN A 6 -0.32 -6.55 7.64
N THR A 7 -0.40 -7.72 8.27
CA THR A 7 0.58 -8.19 9.24
C THR A 7 1.44 -9.33 8.71
N VAL A 8 1.24 -9.72 7.44
CA VAL A 8 1.88 -10.88 6.83
C VAL A 8 2.75 -10.42 5.65
N GLY A 9 4.07 -10.52 5.86
CA GLY A 9 5.05 -10.40 4.80
C GLY A 9 5.34 -11.73 4.11
N PRO A 10 6.28 -11.77 3.14
CA PRO A 10 7.11 -10.65 2.65
C PRO A 10 6.35 -9.68 1.74
N TYR A 11 6.44 -8.38 2.02
CA TYR A 11 5.65 -7.33 1.36
C TYR A 11 6.16 -7.05 -0.05
N TRP A 12 7.47 -7.15 -0.26
CA TRP A 12 8.06 -6.99 -1.59
C TRP A 12 7.47 -7.97 -2.62
N THR A 13 7.24 -9.21 -2.23
CA THR A 13 6.78 -10.29 -3.11
C THR A 13 5.26 -10.28 -3.27
N TRP A 14 4.53 -10.09 -2.17
CA TRP A 14 3.07 -10.31 -2.14
C TRP A 14 2.24 -9.05 -1.86
N GLY A 15 2.87 -7.97 -1.41
CA GLY A 15 2.18 -6.73 -1.05
C GLY A 15 1.64 -5.97 -2.25
N ARG A 16 2.30 -6.04 -3.41
CA ARG A 16 2.00 -5.24 -4.63
C ARG A 16 0.54 -5.36 -5.10
N PRO A 17 -0.01 -6.56 -5.32
CA PRO A 17 -1.39 -6.70 -5.80
C PRO A 17 -2.42 -6.24 -4.78
N LEU A 18 -2.22 -6.58 -3.50
CA LEU A 18 -3.12 -6.20 -2.41
C LEU A 18 -3.12 -4.68 -2.20
N PHE A 19 -1.93 -4.09 -2.16
CA PHE A 19 -1.73 -2.67 -1.96
C PHE A 19 -2.29 -1.85 -3.12
N GLY A 20 -1.81 -2.11 -4.34
CA GLY A 20 -2.08 -1.29 -5.51
C GLY A 20 -3.49 -1.48 -6.03
N GLU A 21 -3.95 -2.73 -6.20
CA GLU A 21 -5.26 -2.97 -6.81
C GLU A 21 -6.40 -2.88 -5.79
N ALA A 22 -6.23 -3.41 -4.57
CA ALA A 22 -7.33 -3.46 -3.62
C ALA A 22 -7.44 -2.20 -2.75
N CYS A 23 -6.32 -1.59 -2.34
CA CYS A 23 -6.36 -0.44 -1.44
C CYS A 23 -6.33 0.89 -2.19
N VAL A 24 -5.30 1.11 -3.01
CA VAL A 24 -5.08 2.40 -3.69
C VAL A 24 -6.21 2.72 -4.67
N ARG A 25 -6.63 1.79 -5.53
CA ARG A 25 -7.71 2.04 -6.51
C ARG A 25 -9.07 2.30 -5.86
N HIS A 26 -9.34 1.72 -4.70
CA HIS A 26 -10.62 1.85 -4.02
C HIS A 26 -10.64 2.96 -2.94
N GLY A 27 -9.55 3.71 -2.78
CA GLY A 27 -9.46 4.77 -1.76
C GLY A 27 -9.47 4.23 -0.32
N VAL A 28 -9.03 2.98 -0.13
CA VAL A 28 -9.01 2.33 1.19
C VAL A 28 -7.65 2.57 1.81
N HIS A 29 -7.63 2.98 3.08
CA HIS A 29 -6.38 3.17 3.81
C HIS A 29 -5.68 1.83 4.04
N TYR A 30 -4.36 1.84 4.01
CA TYR A 30 -3.55 0.64 4.17
C TYR A 30 -2.46 0.91 5.21
N VAL A 31 -2.24 -0.04 6.11
CA VAL A 31 -1.12 -0.02 7.03
C VAL A 31 -0.45 -1.38 7.08
N ASP A 32 0.88 -1.39 7.07
CA ASP A 32 1.64 -2.60 7.33
C ASP A 32 2.81 -2.38 8.29
N LEU A 33 3.44 -3.49 8.65
CA LEU A 33 4.61 -3.53 9.53
C LEU A 33 5.88 -3.86 8.75
N THR A 34 5.96 -3.39 7.50
CA THR A 34 7.11 -3.64 6.64
C THR A 34 8.38 -3.00 7.21
N GLY A 35 9.43 -3.81 7.27
CA GLY A 35 10.79 -3.39 7.57
C GLY A 35 11.66 -3.32 6.33
N GLU A 36 11.08 -3.12 5.14
CA GLU A 36 11.74 -3.21 3.84
C GLU A 36 11.84 -1.81 3.17
N PRO A 37 12.86 -0.98 3.47
CA PRO A 37 12.93 0.39 2.94
C PRO A 37 12.93 0.50 1.40
N PRO A 38 13.59 -0.39 0.64
CA PRO A 38 13.48 -0.36 -0.80
C PRO A 38 12.03 -0.52 -1.28
N TRP A 39 11.24 -1.38 -0.60
CA TRP A 39 9.85 -1.67 -0.97
C TRP A 39 9.00 -0.42 -0.82
N VAL A 40 9.13 0.23 0.34
CA VAL A 40 8.42 1.47 0.65
C VAL A 40 8.74 2.54 -0.40
N ARG A 41 10.01 2.70 -0.77
CA ARG A 41 10.44 3.65 -1.80
C ARG A 41 9.77 3.37 -3.14
N ASP A 42 9.79 2.12 -3.59
CA ASP A 42 9.19 1.73 -4.87
C ASP A 42 7.67 1.97 -4.87
N ILE A 43 7.00 1.64 -3.78
CA ILE A 43 5.57 1.84 -3.60
C ILE A 43 5.20 3.32 -3.64
N ILE A 44 5.97 4.18 -2.97
CA ILE A 44 5.75 5.63 -3.01
C ILE A 44 5.89 6.13 -4.45
N TYR A 45 6.97 5.77 -5.15
CA TYR A 45 7.16 6.21 -6.54
C TYR A 45 6.06 5.74 -7.48
N GLU A 46 5.54 4.53 -7.28
CA GLU A 46 4.56 3.91 -8.18
C GLU A 46 3.12 4.37 -7.89
N PHE A 47 2.75 4.59 -6.62
CA PHE A 47 1.35 4.76 -6.21
C PHE A 47 1.00 6.10 -5.55
N ASP A 48 1.96 6.99 -5.27
CA ASP A 48 1.71 8.29 -4.63
C ASP A 48 0.62 9.12 -5.34
N TYR A 49 0.70 9.20 -6.68
CA TYR A 49 -0.29 9.91 -7.49
C TYR A 49 -1.69 9.29 -7.37
N ALA A 50 -1.77 7.97 -7.44
CA ALA A 50 -3.04 7.25 -7.41
C ALA A 50 -3.69 7.33 -6.02
N ALA A 51 -2.90 7.18 -4.96
CA ALA A 51 -3.36 7.31 -3.58
C ALA A 51 -3.88 8.71 -3.27
N THR A 52 -3.18 9.74 -3.74
CA THR A 52 -3.62 11.13 -3.62
C THR A 52 -4.95 11.38 -4.32
N ARG A 53 -5.16 10.80 -5.51
CA ARG A 53 -6.42 10.96 -6.24
C ARG A 53 -7.60 10.24 -5.61
N THR A 54 -7.38 9.10 -4.97
CA THR A 54 -8.46 8.30 -4.35
C THR A 54 -8.68 8.64 -2.88
N GLY A 55 -7.78 9.42 -2.27
CA GLY A 55 -7.81 9.75 -0.84
C GLY A 55 -7.33 8.59 0.05
N ALA A 56 -6.70 7.56 -0.52
CA ALA A 56 -6.08 6.50 0.25
C ALA A 56 -4.88 7.06 1.04
N ILE A 57 -4.72 6.58 2.27
CA ILE A 57 -3.59 6.92 3.15
C ILE A 57 -2.86 5.61 3.43
N ILE A 58 -1.56 5.64 3.25
CA ILE A 58 -0.67 4.48 3.33
C ILE A 58 0.35 4.73 4.45
N VAL A 59 0.47 3.77 5.37
CA VAL A 59 1.34 3.84 6.54
C VAL A 59 2.23 2.61 6.65
#